data_AF-A0A916X229-F1
#
_entry.id   AF-A0A916X229-F1
#
_cell.length_a   1.000
_cell.length_b   1.000
_cell.length_c   1.000
_cell.angle_alpha   90.00
_cell.angle_beta   90.00
_cell.angle_gamma   90.00
#
_symmetry.space_group_name_H-M   'P 1'
#
loop_
_entity.id
_entity.type
_entity.pdbx_description
1 polymer ?
#
loop_
_entity_poly.entity_id
_entity_poly.type
_entity_poly.pdbx_seq_one_letter_code
_entity_poly.pdbx_strand_id
1 'polypeptide(L)' 'MSSTNTSRKNDASNGLVKLSKLLEMVPITRPTAISLIRSGEIRGKRIGRGWFIPQSEVDRLTNT' A
#
# COMPACT_ATOMS: atom_id res chain seq x y z
N MET A 1 1.38 -35.34 -21.95
CA MET A 1 0.78 -35.62 -20.63
C MET A 1 1.14 -34.47 -19.71
N SER A 2 0.12 -33.73 -19.29
CA SER A 2 0.20 -32.52 -18.49
C SER A 2 0.72 -32.80 -17.08
N SER A 3 1.62 -31.94 -16.60
CA SER A 3 1.82 -31.68 -15.17
C SER A 3 2.37 -30.26 -15.01
N THR A 4 1.40 -29.35 -14.94
CA THR A 4 1.38 -28.04 -14.30
C THR A 4 2.62 -27.66 -13.48
N ASN A 5 3.42 -26.72 -14.00
CA ASN A 5 4.21 -25.82 -13.16
C ASN A 5 3.88 -24.36 -13.48
N THR A 6 2.59 -24.04 -13.43
CA THR A 6 2.16 -22.66 -13.28
C THR A 6 2.02 -22.40 -11.78
N SER A 7 3.17 -22.36 -11.08
CA SER A 7 3.27 -21.57 -9.86
C SER A 7 3.09 -20.12 -10.26
N ARG A 8 1.82 -19.73 -10.42
CA ARG A 8 1.39 -18.35 -10.35
C ARG A 8 2.06 -17.79 -9.11
N LYS A 9 2.97 -16.83 -9.27
CA LYS A 9 3.46 -15.99 -8.19
C LYS A 9 2.26 -15.19 -7.67
N ASN A 10 1.40 -15.86 -6.93
CA ASN A 10 0.25 -15.34 -6.20
C ASN A 10 0.67 -14.98 -4.76
N ASP A 11 1.97 -14.87 -4.51
CA ASP A 11 2.48 -14.06 -3.41
C ASP A 11 2.27 -12.61 -3.89
N ALA A 12 1.21 -11.89 -3.57
CA ALA A 12 0.96 -11.38 -2.21
C ALA A 12 2.26 -11.03 -1.45
N SER A 13 3.33 -10.68 -2.18
CA SER A 13 4.56 -10.12 -1.63
C SER A 13 4.17 -8.84 -0.90
N ASN A 14 4.14 -8.95 0.42
CA ASN A 14 3.84 -7.94 1.42
C ASN A 14 4.68 -6.67 1.23
N GLY A 15 4.40 -5.88 0.20
CA GLY A 15 4.99 -4.59 -0.04
C GLY A 15 4.35 -3.58 0.89
N LEU A 16 5.04 -3.20 1.95
CA LEU A 16 4.65 -2.07 2.78
C LEU A 16 5.38 -0.83 2.28
N VAL A 17 4.62 0.10 1.72
CA VAL A 17 5.13 1.38 1.24
C VAL A 17 5.08 2.37 2.38
N LYS A 18 6.22 3.00 2.69
CA LYS A 18 6.27 4.06 3.70
C LYS A 18 5.43 5.24 3.25
N LEU A 19 4.72 5.88 4.17
CA LEU A 19 3.88 7.04 3.88
C LEU A 19 4.60 8.14 3.08
N SER A 20 5.88 8.40 3.37
CA SER A 20 6.66 9.39 2.60
C SER A 20 6.70 9.08 1.10
N LYS A 21 6.80 7.80 0.73
CA LYS A 21 6.83 7.37 -0.67
C LYS A 21 5.47 7.52 -1.34
N LEU A 22 4.38 7.27 -0.61
CA LEU A 22 3.02 7.51 -1.12
C LEU A 22 2.78 8.99 -1.46
N LEU A 23 3.31 9.91 -0.65
CA LEU A 23 3.18 11.36 -0.88
C LEU A 23 3.94 11.85 -2.11
N GLU A 24 4.91 11.08 -2.62
CA GLU A 24 5.57 11.37 -3.90
C GLU A 24 4.69 10.97 -5.11
N MET A 25 3.75 10.05 -4.91
CA MET A 25 2.91 9.48 -5.96
C MET A 25 1.53 10.14 -6.04
N VAL A 26 1.01 10.58 -4.89
CA VAL A 26 -0.36 11.11 -4.75
C VAL A 26 -0.29 12.55 -4.25
N PRO A 27 -1.01 13.50 -4.86
CA PRO A 27 -0.97 14.91 -4.50
C PRO A 27 -1.78 15.21 -3.22
N ILE A 28 -1.39 14.61 -2.10
CA ILE A 28 -1.98 14.87 -0.78
C ILE A 28 -0.90 15.25 0.22
N THR A 29 -1.25 16.06 1.21
CA THR A 29 -0.30 16.46 2.26
C THR A 29 -0.12 15.36 3.29
N ARG A 30 1.03 15.36 3.99
CA ARG A 30 1.28 14.41 5.08
C ARG A 30 0.21 14.45 6.20
N PRO A 31 -0.23 15.63 6.70
CA PRO A 31 -1.32 15.69 7.67
C PRO A 31 -2.62 15.07 7.14
N THR A 32 -3.01 15.40 5.90
CA THR A 32 -4.21 14.83 5.26
C THR A 32 -4.12 13.31 5.18
N ALA A 33 -3.00 12.78 4.69
CA ALA A 33 -2.82 11.33 4.57
C ALA A 33 -2.88 10.63 5.94
N ILE A 34 -2.32 11.22 7.00
CA ILE A 34 -2.44 10.66 8.36
C ILE A 34 -3.90 10.70 8.83
N SER A 35 -4.63 11.78 8.59
CA SER A 35 -6.06 11.87 8.94
C SER A 35 -6.86 10.80 8.22
N LEU A 36 -6.62 10.58 6.92
CA LEU A 36 -7.27 9.53 6.12
C LEU A 36 -6.93 8.12 6.61
N ILE A 37 -5.69 7.88 7.05
CA ILE A 37 -5.32 6.60 7.66
C ILE A 37 -6.06 6.39 8.98
N ARG A 38 -6.19 7.46 9.79
CA ARG A 38 -6.87 7.40 11.09
C ARG A 38 -8.40 7.27 10.97
N SER A 39 -9.00 7.83 9.92
CA SER A 39 -10.42 7.67 9.62
C SER A 39 -10.76 6.33 8.98
N GLY A 40 -9.76 5.59 8.49
CA GLY A 40 -9.94 4.29 7.82
C GLY A 40 -10.16 4.37 6.32
N GLU A 41 -10.14 5.57 5.74
CA GLU A 41 -10.23 5.83 4.29
C GLU A 41 -9.02 5.25 3.54
N ILE A 42 -7.82 5.35 4.15
CA ILE A 42 -6.60 4.72 3.65
C ILE A 42 -6.20 3.60 4.61
N ARG A 43 -6.07 2.39 4.09
CA ARG A 43 -5.53 1.25 4.85
C ARG A 43 -4.05 1.50 5.15
N GLY A 44 -3.73 1.65 6.42
CA GLY A 44 -2.36 1.85 6.88
C GLY A 44 -2.07 1.15 8.20
N LYS A 45 -0.82 0.75 8.40
CA LYS A 45 -0.31 0.18 9.65
C LYS A 45 0.80 1.05 10.20
N ARG A 46 0.76 1.30 11.51
CA ARG A 46 1.87 1.94 12.22
C ARG A 46 2.92 0.90 12.57
N ILE A 47 4.17 1.12 12.15
CA ILE A 47 5.32 0.27 12.48
C ILE A 47 6.42 1.19 13.03
N GLY A 48 6.72 1.05 14.32
CA GLY A 48 7.57 1.99 15.05
C GLY A 48 7.05 3.43 14.97
N ARG A 49 7.88 4.34 14.46
CA ARG A 49 7.55 5.77 14.30
C ARG A 49 6.94 6.11 12.94
N GLY A 50 6.80 5.14 12.03
CA GLY A 50 6.33 5.33 10.66
C GLY A 50 4.93 4.78 10.40
N TRP A 51 4.25 5.36 9.41
CA TRP A 51 3.06 4.80 8.78
C TRP A 51 3.44 4.09 7.49
N PHE A 52 2.86 2.91 7.28
CA PHE A 52 3.10 2.05 6.15
C PHE A 52 1.78 1.64 5.53
N ILE A 53 1.72 1.65 4.20
CA ILE A 53 0.54 1.42 3.40
C ILE A 53 0.76 0.14 2.60
N PRO A 54 -0.17 -0.83 2.60
CA PRO A 54 -0.06 -2.01 1.73
C PRO A 54 0.02 -1.61 0.26
N GLN A 55 0.85 -2.29 -0.53
CA GLN A 55 0.98 -2.01 -1.96
C GLN A 55 -0.36 -2.01 -2.69
N SER A 56 -1.26 -2.95 -2.38
CA SER A 56 -2.61 -3.01 -2.95
C SER A 56 -3.42 -1.72 -2.72
N GLU A 57 -3.18 -1.05 -1.59
CA GLU A 57 -3.83 0.21 -1.27
C GLU A 57 -3.20 1.37 -2.03
N VAL A 58 -1.87 1.35 -2.21
CA VAL A 58 -1.16 2.31 -3.05
C VAL A 58 -1.67 2.22 -4.48
N ASP A 59 -1.75 1.01 -5.03
CA ASP A 59 -2.24 0.77 -6.39
C ASP A 59 -3.68 1.27 -6.56
N ARG A 60 -4.53 1.13 -5.54
CA ARG A 60 -5.90 1.69 -5.55
C ARG A 60 -5.90 3.21 -5.65
N LEU A 61 -5.00 3.88 -4.94
CA LEU A 61 -4.92 5.34 -4.89
C LEU A 61 -4.28 5.96 -6.14
N THR A 62 -3.40 5.23 -6.84
CA THR A 62 -2.68 5.73 -8.03
C THR A 62 -3.36 5.36 -9.36
N ASN A 63 -4.25 4.37 -9.38
CA ASN A 63 -5.03 4.00 -10.58
C ASN A 63 -6.38 4.71 -10.67
N THR A 64 -6.57 5.82 -9.93
CA THR A 64 -7.72 6.73 -10.04
C THR A 64 -7.36 7.88 -10.97
#